data_AF-A0A356EQ80-F1
#
_entry.id   AF-A0A356EQ80-F1
#
_cell.length_a   1.000
_cell.length_b   1.000
_cell.length_c   1.000
_cell.angle_alpha   90.00
_cell.angle_beta   90.00
_cell.angle_gamma   90.00
#
_symmetry.space_group_name_H-M   'P 1'
#
loop_
_entity.id
_entity.type
_entity.pdbx_description
1 polymer ?
#
loop_
_entity_poly.entity_id
_entity_poly.type
_entity_poly.pdbx_seq_one_letter_code
_entity_poly.pdbx_strand_id
1 'polypeptide(L)'
;MGSEPTIFLLACLVSLGLTALIREIAPRFGLTDDPDGHRKLHGRATPVGGGVAVFLTTAVILGTLWLTPGSPVDDNDLPADDSVTSAIAPATTPDATVETPVETPVETPVETPVETTVDATDEKATDPATETRDMAAYIAQEPGDLPSKLRDGYDELPTLLLAGLVIVVVGLIDDRKGLRGKHKLLGQIAAAIILMSGGLVIHRIALLDHVVSLGYLAYPFTLCWLLGAINSLNLLDGIDGLATVLGIILSFAIAAMAVVTGNAAVAIIAMVFAGSLLGFLRFNYPPASIFLGDSGSMLIGLVVGALAIGGSLKGPGTVLLAAPLAIWTIPFFDSVAAILRRKLTGRSVYDTDRGHLHHRMLALLGSNRKVLGWIAACCAVITVALLVGLVRKNDFIVLLTCIGIVAMFIATGAFGRAELFLVGTRLRGFGRVLVSPLFPRRGAAWQTSLRLQGNRQWDLLWNTFIESADKLDLLRIRLDLNLPTMHEAYHATWERPAGSRNDYRWHVEIPLMQRQLPMGLIRVTGRCGQGSSCAEMQQLLDLIEPFEQRLRALVLDDA
;
A
#
# COMPACT_ATOMS: atom_id res chain seq x y z
N MET A 1 -21.43 -24.06 16.47
CA MET A 1 -20.49 -22.96 16.13
C MET A 1 -21.34 -21.71 16.01
N GLY A 2 -21.68 -21.05 17.14
CA GLY A 2 -22.85 -20.17 17.19
C GLY A 2 -22.57 -18.66 17.21
N SER A 3 -21.30 -18.22 17.21
CA SER A 3 -20.97 -16.79 17.21
C SER A 3 -19.58 -16.51 16.64
N GLU A 4 -19.37 -15.32 16.07
CA GLU A 4 -18.09 -14.81 15.54
C GLU A 4 -16.88 -15.03 16.48
N PRO A 5 -16.97 -14.83 17.81
CA PRO A 5 -15.84 -15.12 18.70
C PRO A 5 -15.52 -16.62 18.78
N THR A 6 -16.52 -17.51 18.68
CA THR A 6 -16.27 -18.97 18.72
C THR A 6 -15.50 -19.45 17.50
N ILE A 7 -15.81 -18.91 16.31
CA ILE A 7 -15.11 -19.32 15.09
C ILE A 7 -13.69 -18.74 15.04
N PHE A 8 -13.48 -17.54 15.56
CA PHE A 8 -12.15 -16.97 15.76
C PHE A 8 -11.28 -17.86 16.67
N LEU A 9 -11.82 -18.29 17.82
CA LEU A 9 -11.10 -19.17 18.74
C LEU A 9 -10.80 -20.53 18.10
N LEU A 10 -11.75 -21.09 17.36
CA LEU A 10 -11.54 -22.31 16.60
C LEU A 10 -10.40 -22.16 15.58
N ALA A 11 -10.41 -21.08 14.80
CA ALA A 11 -9.34 -20.79 13.83
C ALA A 11 -7.98 -20.64 14.52
N CYS A 12 -7.94 -20.00 15.68
CA CYS A 12 -6.72 -19.89 16.49
C CYS A 12 -6.20 -21.27 16.93
N LEU A 13 -7.08 -22.13 17.46
CA LEU A 13 -6.70 -23.47 17.92
C LEU A 13 -6.25 -24.39 16.78
N VAL A 14 -6.97 -24.39 15.66
CA VAL A 14 -6.62 -25.17 14.47
C VAL A 14 -5.27 -24.69 13.91
N SER A 15 -5.06 -23.37 13.80
CA SER A 15 -3.79 -22.81 13.33
C SER A 15 -2.64 -23.12 14.27
N LEU A 16 -2.84 -23.12 15.60
CA LEU A 16 -1.83 -23.54 16.56
C LEU A 16 -1.36 -24.98 16.31
N GLY A 17 -2.30 -25.91 16.15
CA GLY A 17 -1.99 -27.32 15.87
C GLY A 17 -1.33 -27.52 14.51
N LEU A 18 -1.86 -26.88 13.47
CA LEU A 18 -1.33 -27.01 12.11
C LEU A 18 0.04 -26.35 11.96
N THR A 19 0.27 -25.20 12.59
CA THR A 19 1.58 -24.56 12.61
C THR A 19 2.62 -25.42 13.30
N ALA A 20 2.27 -26.05 14.43
CA ALA A 20 3.16 -27.00 15.11
C ALA A 20 3.53 -28.18 14.20
N LEU A 21 2.56 -28.74 13.49
CA LEU A 21 2.79 -29.83 12.53
C LEU A 21 3.70 -29.39 11.37
N ILE A 22 3.40 -28.25 10.74
CA ILE A 22 4.19 -27.74 9.61
C ILE A 22 5.62 -27.40 10.03
N ARG A 23 5.83 -26.89 11.23
CA ARG A 23 7.18 -26.62 11.76
C ARG A 23 8.06 -27.88 11.78
N GLU A 24 7.50 -29.03 12.13
CA GLU A 24 8.23 -30.31 12.18
C GLU A 24 8.41 -30.95 10.79
N ILE A 25 7.50 -30.65 9.85
CA ILE A 25 7.51 -31.22 8.50
C ILE A 25 8.35 -30.40 7.51
N ALA A 26 8.32 -29.07 7.60
CA ALA A 26 8.97 -28.16 6.65
C ALA A 26 10.46 -28.49 6.39
N PRO A 27 11.29 -28.82 7.40
CA PRO A 27 12.68 -29.22 7.17
C PRO A 27 12.84 -30.46 6.30
N ARG A 28 11.91 -31.42 6.35
CA ARG A 28 11.96 -32.65 5.54
C ARG A 28 11.77 -32.37 4.06
N PHE A 29 11.11 -31.25 3.74
CA PHE A 29 10.95 -30.78 2.37
C PHE A 29 12.03 -29.79 1.96
N GLY A 30 13.03 -29.48 2.80
CA GLY A 30 14.03 -28.46 2.50
C GLY A 30 13.46 -27.04 2.48
N LEU A 31 12.38 -26.80 3.23
CA LEU A 31 11.81 -25.47 3.46
C LEU A 31 12.40 -24.89 4.75
N THR A 32 13.67 -24.53 4.69
CA THR A 32 14.42 -23.95 5.80
C THR A 32 15.13 -22.70 5.35
N ASP A 33 15.09 -21.67 6.19
CA ASP A 33 15.92 -20.50 6.03
C ASP A 33 17.22 -20.72 6.83
N ASP A 34 18.31 -20.94 6.09
CA ASP A 34 19.65 -21.10 6.63
C ASP A 34 20.36 -19.75 6.80
N PRO A 35 21.07 -19.54 7.93
CA PRO A 35 21.74 -18.27 8.19
C PRO A 35 23.02 -18.09 7.37
N ASP A 36 22.98 -17.20 6.37
CA ASP A 36 24.11 -16.95 5.45
C ASP A 36 25.31 -16.16 6.06
N GLY A 37 25.37 -15.96 7.38
CA GLY A 37 26.50 -15.29 8.08
C GLY A 37 26.73 -13.80 7.76
N HIS A 38 26.20 -13.27 6.66
CA HIS A 38 26.42 -11.89 6.18
C HIS A 38 25.13 -11.06 6.02
N ARG A 39 23.94 -11.70 6.01
CA ARG A 39 22.66 -11.06 5.69
C ARG A 39 21.54 -11.31 6.70
N LYS A 40 21.52 -12.44 7.40
CA LYS A 40 20.42 -12.87 8.28
C LYS A 40 20.89 -12.88 9.75
N LEU A 41 20.05 -12.36 10.64
CA LEU A 41 20.38 -12.12 12.06
C LEU A 41 20.19 -13.35 12.96
N HIS A 42 19.60 -14.43 12.43
CA HIS A 42 19.29 -15.65 13.18
C HIS A 42 20.48 -16.61 13.16
N GLY A 43 20.74 -17.31 14.26
CA GLY A 43 21.88 -18.22 14.41
C GLY A 43 21.60 -19.69 14.10
N ARG A 44 20.37 -20.05 13.70
CA ARG A 44 19.91 -21.43 13.45
C ARG A 44 19.01 -21.49 12.23
N ALA A 45 19.11 -22.59 11.48
CA ALA A 45 18.19 -22.93 10.40
C ALA A 45 16.76 -22.94 10.93
N THR A 46 15.90 -22.05 10.41
CA THR A 46 14.54 -21.87 10.90
C THR A 46 13.56 -22.33 9.80
N PRO A 47 12.59 -23.20 10.11
CA PRO A 47 11.60 -23.63 9.12
C PRO A 47 10.84 -22.47 8.47
N VAL A 48 10.52 -22.59 7.18
CA VAL A 48 9.67 -21.65 6.43
C VAL A 48 8.42 -22.39 5.97
N GLY A 49 7.26 -21.78 6.12
CA GLY A 49 5.99 -22.43 5.75
C GLY A 49 4.78 -21.97 6.54
N GLY A 50 4.91 -20.91 7.34
CA GLY A 50 3.80 -20.34 8.10
C GLY A 50 2.59 -19.97 7.25
N GLY A 51 2.82 -19.46 6.04
CA GLY A 51 1.75 -19.15 5.09
C GLY A 51 0.85 -20.34 4.76
N VAL A 52 1.42 -21.55 4.66
CA VAL A 52 0.66 -22.78 4.40
C VAL A 52 -0.25 -23.11 5.59
N ALA A 53 0.22 -22.95 6.83
CA ALA A 53 -0.58 -23.20 8.04
C ALA A 53 -1.78 -22.24 8.11
N VAL A 54 -1.52 -20.95 7.87
CA VAL A 54 -2.54 -19.90 7.90
C VAL A 54 -3.58 -20.13 6.80
N PHE A 55 -3.14 -20.40 5.57
CA PHE A 55 -4.04 -20.66 4.45
C PHE A 55 -4.91 -21.90 4.67
N LEU A 56 -4.30 -23.03 5.01
CA LEU A 56 -5.06 -24.27 5.20
C LEU A 56 -6.09 -24.14 6.32
N THR A 57 -5.73 -23.47 7.42
CA THR A 57 -6.68 -23.22 8.51
C THR A 57 -7.86 -22.36 8.04
N THR A 58 -7.56 -21.26 7.36
CA THR A 58 -8.57 -20.34 6.83
C THR A 58 -9.46 -21.03 5.80
N ALA A 59 -8.88 -21.74 4.84
CA ALA A 59 -9.57 -22.40 3.75
C ALA A 59 -10.44 -23.57 4.24
N VAL A 60 -9.95 -24.37 5.19
CA VAL A 60 -10.74 -25.47 5.77
C VAL A 60 -11.93 -24.92 6.54
N ILE A 61 -11.75 -23.91 7.39
CA ILE A 61 -12.84 -23.37 8.22
C ILE A 61 -13.88 -22.65 7.35
N LEU A 62 -13.46 -21.81 6.41
CA LEU A 62 -14.38 -21.11 5.52
C LEU A 62 -15.04 -22.07 4.52
N GLY A 63 -14.30 -23.05 4.01
CA GLY A 63 -14.84 -24.07 3.12
C GLY A 63 -15.87 -24.97 3.81
N THR A 64 -15.63 -25.37 5.07
CA THR A 64 -16.62 -26.14 5.83
C THR A 64 -17.86 -25.32 6.13
N LEU A 65 -17.72 -24.06 6.55
CA LEU A 65 -18.87 -23.16 6.69
C LEU A 65 -19.65 -23.01 5.38
N TRP A 66 -18.95 -22.76 4.28
CA TRP A 66 -19.57 -22.57 2.97
C TRP A 66 -20.34 -23.79 2.48
N LEU A 67 -19.87 -25.00 2.80
CA LEU A 67 -20.52 -26.25 2.41
C LEU A 67 -21.61 -26.71 3.40
N THR A 68 -21.62 -26.17 4.62
CA THR A 68 -22.63 -26.53 5.63
C THR A 68 -23.99 -25.92 5.24
N PRO A 69 -25.07 -26.70 5.17
CA PRO A 69 -26.41 -26.15 4.96
C PRO A 69 -26.77 -25.16 6.07
N GLY A 70 -27.43 -24.05 5.73
CA GLY A 70 -27.99 -23.12 6.71
C GLY A 70 -29.04 -23.81 7.58
N SER A 71 -29.32 -23.22 8.75
CA SER A 71 -30.52 -23.63 9.51
C SER A 71 -31.75 -23.35 8.64
N PRO A 72 -32.72 -24.28 8.54
CA PRO A 72 -33.96 -24.01 7.83
C PRO A 72 -34.64 -22.79 8.48
N VAL A 73 -34.95 -21.79 7.66
CA VAL A 73 -35.81 -20.68 8.06
C VAL A 73 -37.18 -21.29 8.39
N ASP A 74 -37.63 -21.16 9.64
CA ASP A 74 -38.96 -21.64 10.03
C ASP A 74 -40.00 -20.71 9.39
N ASP A 75 -40.70 -21.17 8.35
CA ASP A 75 -41.74 -20.41 7.62
C ASP A 75 -42.90 -19.93 8.53
N ASN A 76 -42.91 -20.31 9.81
CA ASN A 76 -43.89 -19.88 10.81
C ASN A 76 -43.60 -18.52 11.47
N ASP A 77 -42.41 -17.91 11.25
CA ASP A 77 -42.05 -16.61 11.84
C ASP A 77 -42.23 -15.41 10.88
N LEU A 78 -42.87 -15.62 9.73
CA LEU A 78 -43.41 -14.49 8.97
C LEU A 78 -44.52 -13.84 9.81
N PRO A 79 -44.45 -12.53 10.11
CA PRO A 79 -45.56 -11.86 10.77
C PRO A 79 -46.80 -12.06 9.90
N ALA A 80 -47.84 -12.66 10.47
CA ALA A 80 -49.15 -12.73 9.84
C ALA A 80 -49.50 -11.31 9.37
N ASP A 81 -49.72 -11.15 8.06
CA ASP A 81 -50.21 -9.92 7.48
C ASP A 81 -51.69 -9.75 7.87
N ASP A 82 -51.92 -9.39 9.13
CA ASP A 82 -53.23 -9.00 9.67
C ASP A 82 -53.53 -7.53 9.32
N SER A 83 -53.19 -7.08 8.11
CA SER A 83 -53.43 -5.70 7.69
C SER A 83 -54.09 -5.51 6.33
N VAL A 84 -54.68 -6.53 5.70
CA VAL A 84 -55.66 -6.31 4.61
C VAL A 84 -56.74 -7.39 4.58
N THR A 85 -57.58 -7.49 5.62
CA THR A 85 -58.90 -8.14 5.48
C THR A 85 -59.96 -7.44 6.32
N SER A 86 -60.42 -6.28 5.88
CA SER A 86 -61.69 -5.70 6.33
C SER A 86 -62.21 -4.72 5.30
N ALA A 87 -63.50 -4.84 5.00
CA ALA A 87 -64.32 -4.01 4.12
C ALA A 87 -64.30 -4.33 2.62
N ILE A 88 -64.92 -5.46 2.23
CA ILE A 88 -65.87 -5.45 1.10
C ILE A 88 -67.11 -6.28 1.52
N ALA A 89 -68.20 -5.58 1.81
CA ALA A 89 -69.54 -6.16 1.88
C ALA A 89 -70.12 -6.23 0.45
N PRO A 90 -70.96 -7.23 0.11
CA PRO A 90 -71.45 -7.42 -1.24
C PRO A 90 -72.67 -6.53 -1.51
N ALA A 91 -72.61 -5.74 -2.58
CA ALA A 91 -73.78 -5.08 -3.16
C ALA A 91 -74.16 -5.79 -4.46
N THR A 92 -75.43 -6.16 -4.50
CA THR A 92 -76.21 -6.83 -5.54
C THR A 92 -76.16 -6.17 -6.92
N THR A 93 -76.14 -7.00 -7.98
CA THR A 93 -76.55 -6.67 -9.35
C THR A 93 -78.02 -6.22 -9.41
N PRO A 94 -78.43 -5.39 -10.39
CA PRO A 94 -78.95 -5.97 -11.63
C PRO A 94 -78.70 -5.18 -12.94
N ASP A 95 -78.65 -5.97 -14.02
CA ASP A 95 -79.20 -5.77 -15.37
C ASP A 95 -78.68 -4.75 -16.42
N ALA A 96 -78.40 -5.34 -17.57
CA ALA A 96 -78.87 -5.00 -18.93
C ALA A 96 -78.16 -3.97 -19.85
N THR A 97 -78.05 -4.42 -21.12
CA THR A 97 -77.90 -3.74 -22.43
C THR A 97 -76.49 -3.21 -22.81
N VAL A 98 -75.78 -3.83 -23.77
CA VAL A 98 -75.94 -3.85 -25.25
C VAL A 98 -75.37 -2.60 -25.91
N GLU A 99 -74.16 -2.70 -26.51
CA GLU A 99 -73.86 -2.47 -27.95
C GLU A 99 -72.33 -2.50 -28.21
N THR A 100 -71.98 -3.03 -29.37
CA THR A 100 -70.67 -2.96 -30.07
C THR A 100 -70.96 -2.33 -31.46
N PRO A 101 -70.01 -2.11 -32.38
CA PRO A 101 -68.57 -1.77 -32.35
C PRO A 101 -68.30 -0.51 -33.25
N VAL A 102 -67.04 -0.18 -33.63
CA VAL A 102 -66.62 0.25 -35.00
C VAL A 102 -65.12 0.62 -35.08
N GLU A 103 -64.43 -0.15 -35.94
CA GLU A 103 -63.33 0.11 -36.92
C GLU A 103 -62.09 1.01 -36.67
N THR A 104 -60.94 0.32 -36.76
CA THR A 104 -59.56 0.54 -37.32
C THR A 104 -59.32 1.58 -38.46
N PRO A 105 -58.08 1.82 -39.01
CA PRO A 105 -56.66 1.65 -38.54
C PRO A 105 -55.63 2.76 -39.01
N VAL A 106 -54.33 2.54 -38.71
CA VAL A 106 -53.05 2.98 -39.38
C VAL A 106 -52.51 4.42 -39.16
N GLU A 107 -51.32 4.54 -38.53
CA GLU A 107 -50.05 5.03 -39.11
C GLU A 107 -48.97 5.32 -38.02
N THR A 108 -47.77 4.79 -38.23
CA THR A 108 -46.48 5.27 -37.69
C THR A 108 -45.58 5.49 -38.91
N PRO A 109 -44.66 6.49 -38.97
CA PRO A 109 -43.40 6.42 -38.21
C PRO A 109 -42.66 7.76 -37.85
N VAL A 110 -41.79 7.67 -36.82
CA VAL A 110 -40.40 8.24 -36.70
C VAL A 110 -40.20 9.78 -36.74
N GLU A 111 -39.71 10.43 -35.66
CA GLU A 111 -38.29 10.74 -35.32
C GLU A 111 -38.18 11.76 -34.13
N THR A 112 -37.05 11.68 -33.41
CA THR A 112 -36.59 12.23 -32.10
C THR A 112 -36.42 13.77 -31.95
N PRO A 113 -35.87 14.32 -30.83
CA PRO A 113 -36.00 14.05 -29.39
C PRO A 113 -36.36 15.31 -28.57
N VAL A 114 -36.99 15.17 -27.39
CA VAL A 114 -37.17 16.28 -26.43
C VAL A 114 -36.32 16.02 -25.18
N GLU A 115 -35.40 16.95 -24.94
CA GLU A 115 -34.72 17.21 -23.68
C GLU A 115 -35.71 17.24 -22.52
N THR A 116 -35.48 16.42 -21.50
CA THR A 116 -36.09 16.60 -20.19
C THR A 116 -34.99 16.66 -19.14
N THR A 117 -34.65 17.90 -18.78
CA THR A 117 -34.17 18.32 -17.47
C THR A 117 -34.89 17.56 -16.36
N VAL A 118 -34.15 16.73 -15.62
CA VAL A 118 -34.65 16.16 -14.36
C VAL A 118 -34.20 17.04 -13.21
N ASP A 119 -35.24 17.43 -12.49
CA ASP A 119 -35.34 18.32 -11.36
C ASP A 119 -34.41 17.93 -10.20
N ALA A 120 -33.85 18.96 -9.58
CA ALA A 120 -33.07 18.86 -8.36
C ALA A 120 -33.98 19.26 -7.20
N THR A 121 -34.48 18.28 -6.44
CA THR A 121 -34.72 18.33 -4.98
C THR A 121 -35.63 17.16 -4.59
N ASP A 122 -35.06 16.12 -3.97
CA ASP A 122 -35.69 15.47 -2.82
C ASP A 122 -34.64 14.61 -2.09
N GLU A 123 -33.78 15.30 -1.35
CA GLU A 123 -32.83 14.68 -0.44
C GLU A 123 -33.58 14.32 0.85
N LYS A 124 -34.08 13.09 0.91
CA LYS A 124 -34.66 12.54 2.14
C LYS A 124 -33.52 12.37 3.15
N ALA A 125 -33.43 13.31 4.09
CA ALA A 125 -32.63 13.15 5.30
C ALA A 125 -32.99 11.81 5.95
N THR A 126 -32.05 10.86 5.94
CA THR A 126 -32.18 9.58 6.64
C THR A 126 -32.36 9.84 8.14
N ASP A 127 -33.56 9.53 8.63
CA ASP A 127 -33.97 9.64 10.02
C ASP A 127 -33.04 8.79 10.93
N PRO A 128 -32.51 9.31 12.05
CA PRO A 128 -31.73 8.54 13.04
C PRO A 128 -32.48 7.30 13.58
N ALA A 129 -33.81 7.23 13.47
CA ALA A 129 -34.58 6.03 13.75
C ALA A 129 -34.26 4.87 12.79
N THR A 130 -33.85 5.15 11.55
CA THR A 130 -33.51 4.16 10.52
C THR A 130 -32.18 3.48 10.80
N GLU A 131 -31.16 4.22 11.28
CA GLU A 131 -29.85 3.65 11.66
C GLU A 131 -29.91 2.86 12.97
N THR A 132 -30.74 3.30 13.92
CA THR A 132 -31.02 2.53 15.13
C THR A 132 -31.72 1.22 14.77
N ARG A 133 -32.51 1.21 13.68
CA ARG A 133 -33.19 0.04 13.13
C ARG A 133 -32.23 -0.91 12.40
N ASP A 134 -31.19 -0.41 11.73
CA ASP A 134 -30.16 -1.24 11.07
C ASP A 134 -29.19 -1.90 12.08
N MET A 135 -28.77 -1.16 13.12
CA MET A 135 -27.98 -1.73 14.22
C MET A 135 -28.82 -2.72 15.04
N ALA A 136 -30.10 -2.39 15.29
CA ALA A 136 -31.04 -3.33 15.90
C ALA A 136 -31.32 -4.53 14.99
N ALA A 137 -31.32 -4.39 13.66
CA ALA A 137 -31.48 -5.49 12.71
C ALA A 137 -30.28 -6.44 12.70
N TYR A 138 -29.06 -5.94 12.88
CA TYR A 138 -27.87 -6.77 13.11
C TYR A 138 -27.94 -7.54 14.43
N ILE A 139 -28.41 -6.90 15.50
CA ILE A 139 -28.61 -7.54 16.82
C ILE A 139 -29.84 -8.48 16.82
N ALA A 140 -30.85 -8.20 15.99
CA ALA A 140 -32.09 -8.95 15.88
C ALA A 140 -32.03 -10.12 14.87
N GLN A 141 -31.04 -10.17 13.99
CA GLN A 141 -30.76 -11.37 13.20
C GLN A 141 -30.23 -12.47 14.11
N GLU A 142 -30.87 -13.65 14.06
CA GLU A 142 -30.57 -14.75 14.96
C GLU A 142 -29.06 -15.02 15.11
N PRO A 143 -28.55 -15.08 16.35
CA PRO A 143 -27.16 -15.41 16.63
C PRO A 143 -26.96 -16.92 16.41
N GLY A 144 -26.69 -17.34 15.17
CA GLY A 144 -26.43 -18.77 14.94
C GLY A 144 -26.02 -19.18 13.53
N ASP A 145 -26.59 -18.58 12.48
CA ASP A 145 -26.40 -19.10 11.12
C ASP A 145 -25.23 -18.44 10.37
N LEU A 146 -24.00 -18.69 10.85
CA LEU A 146 -22.78 -18.30 10.14
C LEU A 146 -22.71 -18.86 8.69
N PRO A 147 -23.10 -20.12 8.41
CA PRO A 147 -23.11 -20.67 7.06
C PRO A 147 -23.91 -19.84 6.06
N SER A 148 -25.17 -19.50 6.36
CA SER A 148 -26.01 -18.71 5.45
C SER A 148 -25.49 -17.28 5.33
N LYS A 149 -25.13 -16.63 6.44
CA LYS A 149 -24.53 -15.28 6.42
C LYS A 149 -23.28 -15.20 5.54
N LEU A 150 -22.43 -16.23 5.55
CA LEU A 150 -21.24 -16.29 4.71
C LEU A 150 -21.60 -16.55 3.24
N ARG A 151 -22.51 -17.50 2.97
CA ARG A 151 -22.87 -17.89 1.61
C ARG A 151 -23.59 -16.78 0.85
N ASP A 152 -24.55 -16.15 1.51
CA ASP A 152 -25.40 -15.13 0.89
C ASP A 152 -24.73 -13.75 0.85
N GLY A 153 -23.71 -13.53 1.68
CA GLY A 153 -23.03 -12.24 1.82
C GLY A 153 -21.66 -12.12 1.15
N TYR A 154 -21.09 -13.19 0.58
CA TYR A 154 -19.76 -13.15 -0.05
C TYR A 154 -19.57 -14.20 -1.16
N ASP A 155 -20.21 -13.96 -2.31
CA ASP A 155 -20.15 -14.84 -3.50
C ASP A 155 -18.71 -15.08 -4.00
N GLU A 156 -17.78 -14.15 -3.74
CA GLU A 156 -16.41 -14.22 -4.20
C GLU A 156 -15.53 -15.20 -3.40
N LEU A 157 -16.05 -15.81 -2.31
CA LEU A 157 -15.28 -16.71 -1.44
C LEU A 157 -14.54 -17.82 -2.22
N PRO A 158 -15.14 -18.55 -3.18
CA PRO A 158 -14.43 -19.58 -3.92
C PRO A 158 -13.23 -19.03 -4.70
N THR A 159 -13.39 -17.83 -5.30
CA THR A 159 -12.29 -17.17 -6.02
C THR A 159 -11.22 -16.65 -5.08
N LEU A 160 -11.58 -16.21 -3.86
CA LEU A 160 -10.62 -15.83 -2.82
C LEU A 160 -9.78 -17.03 -2.36
N LEU A 161 -10.41 -18.18 -2.12
CA LEU A 161 -9.70 -19.39 -1.72
C LEU A 161 -8.79 -19.90 -2.85
N LEU A 162 -9.25 -19.85 -4.10
CA LEU A 162 -8.45 -20.25 -5.26
C LEU A 162 -7.27 -19.30 -5.49
N ALA A 163 -7.49 -17.99 -5.41
CA ALA A 163 -6.41 -16.99 -5.50
C ALA A 163 -5.41 -17.13 -4.36
N GLY A 164 -5.89 -17.40 -3.14
CA GLY A 164 -5.06 -17.69 -1.97
C GLY A 164 -4.19 -18.92 -2.18
N LEU A 165 -4.73 -20.00 -2.75
CA LEU A 165 -3.97 -21.20 -3.10
C LEU A 165 -2.86 -20.88 -4.10
N VAL A 166 -3.17 -20.12 -5.16
CA VAL A 166 -2.17 -19.70 -6.17
C VAL A 166 -1.04 -18.89 -5.51
N ILE A 167 -1.37 -17.93 -4.65
CA ILE A 167 -0.38 -17.11 -3.95
C ILE A 167 0.50 -17.95 -3.02
N VAL A 168 -0.09 -18.86 -2.25
CA VAL A 168 0.66 -19.75 -1.34
C VAL A 168 1.58 -20.66 -2.13
N VAL A 169 1.14 -21.22 -3.25
CA VAL A 169 1.99 -22.05 -4.13
C VAL A 169 3.14 -21.22 -4.71
N VAL A 170 2.87 -20.03 -5.25
CA VAL A 170 3.91 -19.15 -5.79
C VAL A 170 4.93 -18.79 -4.72
N GLY A 171 4.46 -18.41 -3.53
CA GLY A 171 5.34 -18.07 -2.41
C GLY A 171 6.11 -19.26 -1.89
N LEU A 172 5.53 -20.47 -1.86
CA LEU A 172 6.25 -21.67 -1.44
C LEU A 172 7.35 -22.06 -2.44
N ILE A 173 7.09 -21.86 -3.73
CA ILE A 173 8.10 -22.02 -4.78
C ILE A 173 9.21 -20.98 -4.60
N ASP A 174 8.87 -19.74 -4.26
CA ASP A 174 9.85 -18.68 -3.96
C ASP A 174 10.69 -19.03 -2.73
N ASP A 175 10.04 -19.38 -1.62
CA ASP A 175 10.68 -19.79 -0.36
C ASP A 175 11.68 -20.95 -0.57
N ARG A 176 11.42 -21.84 -1.54
CA ARG A 176 12.31 -22.98 -1.87
C ARG A 176 13.39 -22.66 -2.89
N LYS A 177 13.07 -21.92 -3.96
CA LYS A 177 13.93 -21.77 -5.15
C LYS A 177 14.47 -20.36 -5.38
N GLY A 178 13.94 -19.36 -4.67
CA GLY A 178 14.20 -17.93 -4.88
C GLY A 178 13.80 -17.48 -6.28
N LEU A 179 12.53 -17.13 -6.51
CA LEU A 179 12.08 -16.73 -7.83
C LEU A 179 12.58 -15.32 -8.18
N ARG A 180 12.83 -15.09 -9.47
CA ARG A 180 13.01 -13.72 -9.96
C ARG A 180 11.70 -12.95 -9.80
N GLY A 181 11.78 -11.67 -9.41
CA GLY A 181 10.60 -10.84 -9.14
C GLY A 181 9.55 -10.80 -10.26
N LYS A 182 9.94 -10.98 -11.53
CA LYS A 182 9.00 -11.07 -12.67
C LYS A 182 8.07 -12.28 -12.58
N HIS A 183 8.58 -13.45 -12.16
CA HIS A 183 7.77 -14.67 -12.03
C HIS A 183 6.84 -14.58 -10.82
N LYS A 184 7.31 -13.99 -9.71
CA LYS A 184 6.49 -13.70 -8.55
C LYS A 184 5.32 -12.78 -8.92
N LEU A 185 5.62 -11.68 -9.62
CA LEU A 185 4.60 -10.74 -10.10
C LEU A 185 3.58 -11.41 -11.04
N LEU A 186 4.00 -12.31 -11.93
CA LEU A 186 3.07 -13.04 -12.81
C LEU A 186 2.08 -13.89 -12.00
N GLY A 187 2.55 -14.56 -10.96
CA GLY A 187 1.69 -15.31 -10.03
C GLY A 187 0.71 -14.42 -9.27
N GLN A 188 1.16 -13.24 -8.84
CA GLN A 188 0.28 -12.24 -8.19
C GLN A 188 -0.78 -11.69 -9.14
N ILE A 189 -0.42 -11.42 -10.40
CA ILE A 189 -1.37 -10.99 -11.45
C ILE A 189 -2.41 -12.09 -11.69
N ALA A 190 -1.99 -13.35 -11.79
CA ALA A 190 -2.91 -14.47 -11.97
C ALA A 190 -3.91 -14.57 -10.81
N ALA A 191 -3.44 -14.48 -9.56
CA ALA A 191 -4.30 -14.49 -8.38
C ALA A 191 -5.27 -13.30 -8.35
N ALA A 192 -4.83 -12.10 -8.72
CA ALA A 192 -5.69 -10.92 -8.81
C ALA A 192 -6.76 -11.05 -9.90
N ILE A 193 -6.41 -11.61 -11.06
CA ILE A 193 -7.38 -11.88 -12.13
C ILE A 193 -8.44 -12.89 -11.68
N ILE A 194 -8.07 -13.93 -10.93
CA ILE A 194 -9.02 -14.91 -10.38
C ILE A 194 -10.04 -14.21 -9.48
N LEU A 195 -9.59 -13.35 -8.56
CA LEU A 195 -10.50 -12.55 -7.71
C LEU A 195 -11.42 -11.64 -8.54
N MET A 196 -10.86 -10.93 -9.53
CA MET A 196 -11.63 -10.04 -10.38
C MET A 196 -12.66 -10.78 -11.24
N SER A 197 -12.36 -12.02 -11.63
CA SER A 197 -13.31 -12.88 -12.35
C SER A 197 -14.49 -13.34 -11.48
N GLY A 198 -14.31 -13.34 -10.15
CA GLY A 198 -15.39 -13.56 -9.19
C GLY A 198 -16.31 -12.37 -9.00
N GLY A 199 -15.99 -11.20 -9.57
CA GLY A 199 -16.78 -9.97 -9.42
C GLY A 199 -16.15 -8.92 -8.51
N LEU A 200 -15.02 -9.25 -7.85
CA LEU A 200 -14.33 -8.32 -6.95
C LEU A 200 -13.63 -7.20 -7.74
N VAL A 201 -14.39 -6.15 -8.07
CA VAL A 201 -13.92 -5.00 -8.87
C VAL A 201 -14.38 -3.68 -8.25
N ILE A 202 -13.44 -2.75 -8.11
CA ILE A 202 -13.69 -1.39 -7.60
C ILE A 202 -14.29 -0.56 -8.75
N HIS A 203 -15.61 -0.41 -8.77
CA HIS A 203 -16.31 0.34 -9.82
C HIS A 203 -16.45 1.83 -9.49
N ARG A 204 -16.56 2.14 -8.20
CA ARG A 204 -16.76 3.50 -7.69
C ARG A 204 -15.82 3.74 -6.52
N ILE A 205 -15.27 4.96 -6.44
CA ILE A 205 -14.50 5.42 -5.29
C ILE A 205 -15.29 6.57 -4.67
N ALA A 206 -15.57 6.46 -3.37
CA ALA A 206 -16.16 7.52 -2.58
C ALA A 206 -15.09 8.17 -1.71
N LEU A 207 -14.93 9.49 -1.83
CA LEU A 207 -14.06 10.30 -0.97
C LEU A 207 -14.73 11.65 -0.69
N LEU A 208 -14.91 11.99 0.60
CA LEU A 208 -15.49 13.28 1.01
C LEU A 208 -16.84 13.57 0.32
N ASP A 209 -17.74 12.58 0.34
CA ASP A 209 -19.05 12.57 -0.33
C ASP A 209 -19.05 12.71 -1.87
N HIS A 210 -17.88 12.82 -2.50
CA HIS A 210 -17.75 12.71 -3.94
C HIS A 210 -17.59 11.24 -4.36
N VAL A 211 -18.51 10.76 -5.18
CA VAL A 211 -18.45 9.42 -5.77
C VAL A 211 -18.00 9.52 -7.20
N VAL A 212 -16.84 8.95 -7.51
CA VAL A 212 -16.27 8.90 -8.85
C VAL A 212 -16.43 7.49 -9.40
N SER A 213 -17.10 7.34 -10.55
CA SER A 213 -17.14 6.07 -11.27
C SER A 213 -15.89 5.91 -12.13
N LEU A 214 -15.24 4.75 -12.03
CA LEU A 214 -14.01 4.45 -12.76
C LEU A 214 -14.26 3.96 -14.20
N GLY A 215 -15.47 3.46 -14.50
CA GLY A 215 -15.76 2.82 -15.78
C GLY A 215 -14.75 1.70 -16.11
N TYR A 216 -14.21 1.66 -17.32
CA TYR A 216 -13.20 0.67 -17.72
C TYR A 216 -11.88 0.76 -16.93
N LEU A 217 -11.58 1.90 -16.28
CA LEU A 217 -10.40 2.01 -15.42
C LEU A 217 -10.54 1.22 -14.12
N ALA A 218 -11.75 0.71 -13.81
CA ALA A 218 -12.00 -0.12 -12.63
C ALA A 218 -11.10 -1.36 -12.58
N TYR A 219 -10.91 -2.04 -13.71
CA TYR A 219 -10.09 -3.26 -13.80
C TYR A 219 -8.60 -2.99 -13.54
N PRO A 220 -7.91 -2.10 -14.28
CA PRO A 220 -6.50 -1.82 -14.01
C PRO A 220 -6.30 -1.19 -12.63
N PHE A 221 -7.26 -0.40 -12.12
CA PHE A 221 -7.20 0.14 -10.77
C PHE A 221 -7.28 -0.96 -9.71
N THR A 222 -8.23 -1.88 -9.83
CA THR A 222 -8.38 -3.02 -8.92
C THR A 222 -7.17 -3.96 -8.99
N LEU A 223 -6.61 -4.19 -10.18
CA LEU A 223 -5.39 -4.96 -10.33
C LEU A 223 -4.22 -4.28 -9.61
N CYS A 224 -3.99 -2.99 -9.85
CA CYS A 224 -2.96 -2.21 -9.16
C CYS A 224 -3.15 -2.20 -7.65
N TRP A 225 -4.40 -2.14 -7.19
CA TRP A 225 -4.76 -2.22 -5.77
C TRP A 225 -4.31 -3.55 -5.16
N LEU A 226 -4.74 -4.67 -5.73
CA LEU A 226 -4.41 -6.00 -5.22
C LEU A 226 -2.90 -6.28 -5.30
N LEU A 227 -2.24 -5.89 -6.39
CA LEU A 227 -0.79 -6.04 -6.52
C LEU A 227 -0.01 -5.16 -5.54
N GLY A 228 -0.45 -3.91 -5.36
CA GLY A 228 0.09 -3.01 -4.35
C GLY A 228 -0.07 -3.62 -2.96
N ALA A 229 -1.23 -4.21 -2.72
CA ALA A 229 -1.57 -4.81 -1.45
C ALA A 229 -0.65 -5.98 -1.07
N ILE A 230 -0.52 -6.93 -1.99
CA ILE A 230 0.36 -8.09 -1.86
C ILE A 230 1.81 -7.66 -1.65
N ASN A 231 2.31 -6.76 -2.50
CA ASN A 231 3.72 -6.37 -2.46
C ASN A 231 4.06 -5.53 -1.24
N SER A 232 3.19 -4.62 -0.81
CA SER A 232 3.44 -3.79 0.36
C SER A 232 3.51 -4.60 1.64
N LEU A 233 2.68 -5.63 1.83
CA LEU A 233 2.82 -6.52 3.00
C LEU A 233 3.99 -7.48 2.88
N ASN A 234 4.31 -7.98 1.68
CA ASN A 234 5.49 -8.82 1.48
C ASN A 234 6.80 -8.07 1.80
N LEU A 235 6.87 -6.76 1.56
CA LEU A 235 8.04 -5.95 1.89
C LEU A 235 8.22 -5.71 3.40
N LEU A 236 7.15 -5.87 4.20
CA LEU A 236 7.17 -5.68 5.64
C LEU A 236 7.62 -6.94 6.41
N ASP A 237 7.64 -8.13 5.78
CA ASP A 237 8.01 -9.40 6.41
C ASP A 237 9.54 -9.57 6.56
N GLY A 238 10.23 -8.50 6.99
CA GLY A 238 11.67 -8.50 7.28
C GLY A 238 12.01 -8.65 8.76
N ILE A 239 11.02 -8.61 9.65
CA ILE A 239 11.17 -8.84 11.09
C ILE A 239 10.17 -9.90 11.55
N ASP A 240 10.65 -10.85 12.36
CA ASP A 240 9.84 -11.83 13.09
C ASP A 240 8.54 -11.21 13.66
N GLY A 241 7.39 -11.77 13.29
CA GLY A 241 6.10 -11.35 13.84
C GLY A 241 5.50 -10.09 13.22
N LEU A 242 6.24 -9.27 12.46
CA LEU A 242 5.75 -7.97 12.01
C LEU A 242 4.58 -8.07 11.03
N ALA A 243 4.76 -8.80 9.93
CA ALA A 243 3.69 -8.99 8.94
C ALA A 243 2.48 -9.70 9.55
N THR A 244 2.70 -10.68 10.44
CA THR A 244 1.64 -11.39 11.15
C THR A 244 0.83 -10.48 12.07
N VAL A 245 1.47 -9.66 12.91
CA VAL A 245 0.78 -8.71 13.80
C VAL A 245 0.01 -7.67 13.01
N LEU A 246 0.61 -7.14 11.94
CA LEU A 246 -0.10 -6.22 11.05
C LEU A 246 -1.32 -6.89 10.43
N GLY A 247 -1.17 -8.10 9.89
CA GLY A 247 -2.29 -8.87 9.35
C GLY A 247 -3.43 -9.06 10.36
N ILE A 248 -3.11 -9.38 11.62
CA ILE A 248 -4.10 -9.50 12.71
C ILE A 248 -4.84 -8.18 12.93
N ILE A 249 -4.11 -7.07 13.09
CA ILE A 249 -4.72 -5.77 13.37
C ILE A 249 -5.58 -5.30 12.20
N LEU A 250 -5.11 -5.46 10.96
CA LEU A 250 -5.86 -5.10 9.76
C LEU A 250 -7.12 -5.97 9.62
N SER A 251 -7.02 -7.26 9.91
CA SER A 251 -8.19 -8.16 9.89
C SER A 251 -9.21 -7.78 10.97
N PHE A 252 -8.78 -7.45 12.18
CA PHE A 252 -9.69 -6.95 13.21
C PHE A 252 -10.32 -5.60 12.85
N ALA A 253 -9.56 -4.69 12.23
CA ALA A 253 -10.08 -3.40 11.78
C ALA A 253 -11.17 -3.60 10.70
N ILE A 254 -10.93 -4.50 9.75
CA ILE A 254 -11.90 -4.88 8.73
C ILE A 254 -13.12 -5.55 9.36
N ALA A 255 -12.94 -6.48 10.31
CA ALA A 255 -14.05 -7.13 11.01
C ALA A 255 -14.91 -6.11 11.76
N ALA A 256 -14.29 -5.20 12.54
CA ALA A 256 -14.99 -4.18 13.29
C ALA A 256 -15.73 -3.21 12.37
N MET A 257 -15.12 -2.81 11.25
CA MET A 257 -15.79 -2.03 10.21
C MET A 257 -16.98 -2.81 9.66
N ALA A 258 -16.78 -4.05 9.24
CA ALA A 258 -17.80 -4.90 8.64
C ALA A 258 -19.02 -5.08 9.55
N VAL A 259 -18.82 -5.26 10.86
CA VAL A 259 -19.89 -5.28 11.87
C VAL A 259 -20.67 -3.96 11.90
N VAL A 260 -19.98 -2.81 11.92
CA VAL A 260 -20.63 -1.49 11.87
C VAL A 260 -21.40 -1.28 10.57
N THR A 261 -20.93 -1.86 9.47
CA THR A 261 -21.56 -1.75 8.13
C THR A 261 -22.69 -2.76 7.89
N GLY A 262 -22.88 -3.73 8.78
CA GLY A 262 -23.81 -4.85 8.57
C GLY A 262 -23.32 -5.94 7.61
N ASN A 263 -22.07 -5.92 7.17
CA ASN A 263 -21.49 -6.95 6.30
C ASN A 263 -20.96 -8.15 7.11
N ALA A 264 -21.87 -9.05 7.50
CA ALA A 264 -21.54 -10.21 8.32
C ALA A 264 -20.53 -11.16 7.65
N ALA A 265 -20.60 -11.35 6.33
CA ALA A 265 -19.71 -12.28 5.63
C ALA A 265 -18.25 -11.82 5.67
N VAL A 266 -18.00 -10.54 5.40
CA VAL A 266 -16.65 -9.95 5.53
C VAL A 266 -16.15 -10.02 6.97
N ALA A 267 -17.02 -9.80 7.97
CA ALA A 267 -16.66 -9.93 9.38
C ALA A 267 -16.24 -11.37 9.73
N ILE A 268 -16.98 -12.38 9.28
CA ILE A 268 -16.66 -13.80 9.49
C ILE A 268 -15.31 -14.15 8.87
N ILE A 269 -15.08 -13.79 7.59
CA ILE A 269 -13.82 -14.09 6.90
C ILE A 269 -12.64 -13.41 7.60
N ALA A 270 -12.79 -12.13 7.95
CA ALA A 270 -11.76 -11.36 8.65
C ALA A 270 -11.45 -11.95 10.04
N MET A 271 -12.46 -12.39 10.79
CA MET A 271 -12.27 -13.04 12.09
C MET A 271 -11.61 -14.42 11.98
N VAL A 272 -11.99 -15.24 11.00
CA VAL A 272 -11.31 -16.53 10.75
C VAL A 272 -9.84 -16.31 10.37
N PHE A 273 -9.56 -15.33 9.52
CA PHE A 273 -8.19 -15.00 9.12
C PHE A 273 -7.37 -14.44 10.28
N ALA A 274 -7.95 -13.53 11.09
CA ALA A 274 -7.32 -13.01 12.31
C ALA A 274 -7.00 -14.12 13.31
N GLY A 275 -7.93 -15.06 13.53
CA GLY A 275 -7.73 -16.21 14.40
C GLY A 275 -6.61 -17.12 13.88
N SER A 276 -6.60 -17.39 12.58
CA SER A 276 -5.55 -18.18 11.92
C SER A 276 -4.17 -17.55 12.09
N LEU A 277 -4.06 -16.22 11.91
CA LEU A 277 -2.81 -15.49 12.13
C LEU A 277 -2.41 -15.45 13.61
N LEU A 278 -3.36 -15.32 14.54
CA LEU A 278 -3.07 -15.29 15.97
C LEU A 278 -2.52 -16.64 16.45
N GLY A 279 -3.07 -17.76 15.97
CA GLY A 279 -2.54 -19.09 16.27
C GLY A 279 -1.12 -19.27 15.73
N PHE A 280 -0.85 -18.78 14.53
CA PHE A 280 0.48 -18.79 13.93
C PHE A 280 1.47 -17.88 14.70
N LEU A 281 1.02 -16.70 15.17
CA LEU A 281 1.84 -15.71 15.86
C LEU A 281 2.55 -16.31 17.09
N ARG A 282 1.95 -17.28 17.77
CA ARG A 282 2.60 -17.96 18.92
C ARG A 282 3.97 -18.55 18.57
N PHE A 283 4.16 -19.00 17.33
CA PHE A 283 5.42 -19.59 16.85
C PHE A 283 6.28 -18.59 16.07
N ASN A 284 5.67 -17.51 15.57
CA ASN A 284 6.33 -16.47 14.78
C ASN A 284 6.76 -15.23 15.61
N TYR A 285 6.29 -15.09 16.84
CA TYR A 285 6.63 -13.98 17.73
C TYR A 285 8.14 -14.01 18.10
N PRO A 286 8.85 -12.86 18.12
CA PRO A 286 10.30 -12.83 18.33
C PRO A 286 10.79 -13.46 19.66
N PRO A 287 11.77 -14.38 19.62
CA PRO A 287 12.44 -14.97 18.44
C PRO A 287 11.59 -16.07 17.77
N ALA A 288 11.44 -16.00 16.45
CA ALA A 288 10.57 -16.92 15.72
C ALA A 288 11.14 -18.36 15.67
N SER A 289 10.24 -19.33 15.76
CA SER A 289 10.53 -20.78 15.59
C SER A 289 10.09 -21.32 14.22
N ILE A 290 9.33 -20.52 13.46
CA ILE A 290 8.94 -20.74 12.07
C ILE A 290 8.71 -19.37 11.43
N PHE A 291 9.20 -19.19 10.20
CA PHE A 291 8.99 -17.97 9.44
C PHE A 291 7.70 -18.05 8.62
N LEU A 292 7.09 -16.88 8.45
CA LEU A 292 5.87 -16.70 7.67
C LEU A 292 6.14 -17.03 6.19
N GLY A 293 7.28 -16.55 5.67
CA GLY A 293 7.72 -16.76 4.30
C GLY A 293 6.98 -15.86 3.31
N ASP A 294 7.45 -15.86 2.07
CA ASP A 294 6.80 -15.15 0.98
C ASP A 294 5.39 -15.71 0.73
N SER A 295 5.18 -17.02 0.95
CA SER A 295 3.86 -17.64 0.91
C SER A 295 2.85 -16.98 1.86
N GLY A 296 3.25 -16.67 3.09
CA GLY A 296 2.36 -16.09 4.09
C GLY A 296 2.19 -14.58 3.94
N SER A 297 3.27 -13.84 3.72
CA SER A 297 3.19 -12.38 3.64
C SER A 297 2.40 -11.90 2.41
N MET A 298 2.54 -12.58 1.26
CA MET A 298 1.69 -12.33 0.09
C MET A 298 0.23 -12.69 0.35
N LEU A 299 -0.04 -13.81 1.05
CA LEU A 299 -1.41 -14.23 1.39
C LEU A 299 -2.12 -13.19 2.25
N ILE A 300 -1.44 -12.64 3.27
CA ILE A 300 -2.01 -11.57 4.09
C ILE A 300 -2.37 -10.37 3.21
N GLY A 301 -1.47 -9.96 2.30
CA GLY A 301 -1.74 -8.82 1.42
C GLY A 301 -2.91 -9.06 0.46
N LEU A 302 -3.02 -10.27 -0.09
CA LEU A 302 -4.15 -10.67 -0.94
C LEU A 302 -5.47 -10.62 -0.18
N VAL A 303 -5.56 -11.29 0.98
CA VAL A 303 -6.80 -11.41 1.76
C VAL A 303 -7.23 -10.05 2.31
N VAL A 304 -6.33 -9.31 2.95
CA VAL A 304 -6.64 -7.96 3.48
C VAL A 304 -7.02 -7.00 2.35
N GLY A 305 -6.30 -7.05 1.22
CA GLY A 305 -6.60 -6.23 0.04
C GLY A 305 -7.97 -6.53 -0.56
N ALA A 306 -8.36 -7.80 -0.60
CA ALA A 306 -9.66 -8.24 -1.11
C ALA A 306 -10.82 -7.89 -0.17
N LEU A 307 -10.67 -8.16 1.13
CA LEU A 307 -11.70 -7.84 2.12
C LEU A 307 -11.91 -6.33 2.27
N ALA A 308 -10.87 -5.52 2.09
CA ALA A 308 -11.00 -4.06 2.05
C ALA A 308 -11.85 -3.56 0.86
N ILE A 309 -11.95 -4.32 -0.23
CA ILE A 309 -12.87 -4.04 -1.35
C ILE A 309 -14.28 -4.50 -0.99
N GLY A 310 -14.41 -5.74 -0.52
CA GLY A 310 -15.72 -6.36 -0.23
C GLY A 310 -16.48 -5.72 0.94
N GLY A 311 -15.79 -5.11 1.91
CA GLY A 311 -16.39 -4.51 3.11
C GLY A 311 -16.93 -3.09 2.96
N SER A 312 -17.08 -2.56 1.75
CA SER A 312 -17.32 -1.12 1.56
C SER A 312 -18.80 -0.68 1.44
N LEU A 313 -19.08 0.49 2.01
CA LEU A 313 -20.32 0.97 2.63
C LEU A 313 -21.48 1.45 1.74
N LYS A 314 -21.32 1.63 0.43
CA LYS A 314 -22.35 2.28 -0.43
C LYS A 314 -22.78 1.40 -1.61
N GLY A 315 -23.00 0.12 -1.35
CA GLY A 315 -23.45 -0.89 -2.32
C GLY A 315 -22.30 -1.62 -3.04
N PRO A 316 -22.62 -2.68 -3.80
CA PRO A 316 -21.63 -3.52 -4.48
C PRO A 316 -20.67 -2.67 -5.35
N GLY A 317 -19.37 -2.76 -5.07
CA GLY A 317 -18.33 -2.13 -5.88
C GLY A 317 -18.02 -0.65 -5.59
N THR A 318 -18.55 -0.05 -4.53
CA THR A 318 -18.16 1.32 -4.08
C THR A 318 -17.20 1.25 -2.91
N VAL A 319 -15.93 1.62 -3.10
CA VAL A 319 -14.91 1.67 -2.03
C VAL A 319 -14.87 3.05 -1.35
N LEU A 320 -15.11 3.10 -0.03
CA LEU A 320 -14.90 4.29 0.79
C LEU A 320 -13.40 4.43 1.04
N LEU A 321 -12.74 5.37 0.35
CA LEU A 321 -11.29 5.42 0.29
C LEU A 321 -10.63 5.60 1.68
N ALA A 322 -11.33 6.21 2.64
CA ALA A 322 -10.84 6.41 4.01
C ALA A 322 -10.46 5.09 4.71
N ALA A 323 -11.29 4.06 4.57
CA ALA A 323 -11.13 2.77 5.23
C ALA A 323 -9.87 2.03 4.76
N PRO A 324 -9.68 1.80 3.45
CA PRO A 324 -8.44 1.24 2.98
C PRO A 324 -7.25 2.18 3.15
N LEU A 325 -7.40 3.49 3.03
CA LEU A 325 -6.27 4.41 3.26
C LEU A 325 -5.71 4.23 4.68
N ALA A 326 -6.59 4.09 5.68
CA ALA A 326 -6.21 3.73 7.04
C ALA A 326 -5.42 2.41 7.10
N ILE A 327 -5.99 1.34 6.52
CA ILE A 327 -5.38 0.00 6.47
C ILE A 327 -4.00 0.03 5.80
N TRP A 328 -3.86 0.79 4.71
CA TRP A 328 -2.66 0.84 3.86
C TRP A 328 -1.61 1.84 4.31
N THR A 329 -1.91 2.74 5.25
CA THR A 329 -1.02 3.87 5.58
C THR A 329 0.41 3.42 5.89
N ILE A 330 0.61 2.43 6.77
CA ILE A 330 1.95 1.98 7.15
C ILE A 330 2.63 1.15 6.05
N PRO A 331 2.00 0.09 5.48
CA PRO A 331 2.61 -0.69 4.39
C PRO A 331 2.97 0.15 3.15
N PHE A 332 2.06 1.04 2.76
CA PHE A 332 2.25 1.90 1.61
C PHE A 332 3.33 2.92 1.89
N PHE A 333 3.37 3.52 3.08
CA PHE A 333 4.43 4.45 3.46
C PHE A 333 5.81 3.81 3.40
N ASP A 334 6.04 2.60 3.92
CA ASP A 334 7.36 1.93 3.80
C ASP A 334 7.75 1.68 2.34
N SER A 335 6.79 1.20 1.53
CA SER A 335 7.01 0.91 0.12
C SER A 335 7.38 2.16 -0.67
N VAL A 336 6.60 3.24 -0.50
CA VAL A 336 6.83 4.54 -1.14
C VAL A 336 8.13 5.16 -0.64
N ALA A 337 8.41 5.10 0.65
CA ALA A 337 9.67 5.57 1.24
C ALA A 337 10.88 4.87 0.61
N ALA A 338 10.84 3.54 0.47
CA ALA A 338 11.89 2.77 -0.16
C ALA A 338 12.10 3.16 -1.63
N ILE A 339 11.02 3.35 -2.39
CA ILE A 339 11.10 3.78 -3.79
C ILE A 339 11.67 5.19 -3.91
N LEU A 340 11.21 6.13 -3.08
CA LEU A 340 11.72 7.51 -3.08
C LEU A 340 13.20 7.54 -2.71
N ARG A 341 13.63 6.80 -1.67
CA ARG A 341 15.05 6.65 -1.30
C ARG A 341 15.91 6.26 -2.50
N ARG A 342 15.50 5.23 -3.24
CA ARG A 342 16.23 4.71 -4.40
C ARG A 342 16.34 5.76 -5.51
N LYS A 343 15.23 6.44 -5.84
CA LYS A 343 15.21 7.50 -6.86
C LYS A 343 16.03 8.73 -6.48
N LEU A 344 16.07 9.10 -5.20
CA LEU A 344 16.79 10.28 -4.73
C LEU A 344 18.30 10.03 -4.60
N THR A 345 18.71 8.79 -4.32
CA THR A 345 20.12 8.38 -4.19
C THR A 345 20.73 7.85 -5.50
N GLY A 346 19.97 7.85 -6.60
CA GLY A 346 20.45 7.42 -7.92
C GLY A 346 20.68 5.90 -8.05
N ARG A 347 20.22 5.09 -7.09
CA ARG A 347 20.30 3.63 -7.14
C ARG A 347 19.18 3.04 -7.98
N SER A 348 19.39 1.85 -8.57
CA SER A 348 18.34 1.20 -9.34
C SER A 348 17.19 0.79 -8.40
N VAL A 349 15.96 0.81 -8.92
CA VAL A 349 14.78 0.38 -8.15
C VAL A 349 14.83 -1.11 -7.80
N TYR A 350 15.64 -1.91 -8.51
CA TYR A 350 15.75 -3.36 -8.36
C TYR A 350 16.89 -3.82 -7.43
N ASP A 351 17.75 -2.92 -6.97
CA ASP A 351 18.79 -3.28 -5.99
C ASP A 351 18.17 -3.54 -4.61
N THR A 352 18.63 -4.61 -3.95
CA THR A 352 18.05 -5.02 -2.67
C THR A 352 18.54 -4.11 -1.54
N ASP A 353 17.70 -3.14 -1.19
CA ASP A 353 17.99 -2.16 -0.13
C ASP A 353 17.88 -2.80 1.26
N ARG A 354 18.85 -2.49 2.13
CA ARG A 354 18.88 -2.84 3.57
C ARG A 354 18.26 -1.75 4.44
N GLY A 355 17.74 -0.68 3.83
CA GLY A 355 17.21 0.51 4.50
C GLY A 355 15.69 0.54 4.67
N HIS A 356 15.02 -0.59 4.95
CA HIS A 356 13.59 -0.59 5.26
C HIS A 356 13.29 0.07 6.61
N LEU A 357 12.08 0.62 6.78
CA LEU A 357 11.61 1.31 7.99
C LEU A 357 11.88 0.49 9.25
N HIS A 358 11.74 -0.83 9.17
CA HIS A 358 11.95 -1.75 10.27
C HIS A 358 13.41 -1.82 10.75
N HIS A 359 14.41 -1.75 9.86
CA HIS A 359 15.83 -1.72 10.26
C HIS A 359 16.20 -0.39 10.92
N ARG A 360 15.64 0.73 10.44
CA ARG A 360 15.80 2.04 11.07
C ARG A 360 15.15 2.09 12.45
N MET A 361 13.93 1.56 12.56
CA MET A 361 13.25 1.43 13.84
C MET A 361 13.99 0.48 14.78
N LEU A 362 14.56 -0.62 14.29
CA LEU A 362 15.38 -1.51 15.09
C LEU A 362 16.62 -0.78 15.63
N ALA A 363 17.26 0.06 14.83
CA ALA A 363 18.38 0.90 15.28
C ALA A 363 17.96 1.94 16.34
N LEU A 364 16.74 2.47 16.26
CA LEU A 364 16.21 3.45 17.22
C LEU A 364 15.71 2.81 18.53
N LEU A 365 15.02 1.68 18.44
CA LEU A 365 14.32 1.03 19.56
C LEU A 365 15.12 -0.11 20.20
N GLY A 366 16.12 -0.65 19.49
CA GLY A 366 17.07 -1.67 19.95
C GLY A 366 16.49 -3.08 20.09
N SER A 367 15.21 -3.32 19.83
CA SER A 367 14.59 -4.66 19.95
C SER A 367 13.39 -4.84 19.01
N ASN A 368 13.31 -6.01 18.35
CA ASN A 368 12.20 -6.40 17.49
C ASN A 368 10.83 -6.30 18.20
N ARG A 369 10.76 -6.68 19.49
CA ARG A 369 9.53 -6.59 20.28
C ARG A 369 9.04 -5.16 20.48
N LYS A 370 9.97 -4.23 20.69
CA LYS A 370 9.65 -2.80 20.84
C LYS A 370 9.16 -2.20 19.52
N VAL A 371 9.79 -2.56 18.40
CA VAL A 371 9.35 -2.16 17.06
C VAL A 371 7.93 -2.66 16.79
N LEU A 372 7.68 -3.94 17.09
CA LEU A 372 6.37 -4.57 16.93
C LEU A 372 5.29 -3.87 17.76
N GLY A 373 5.54 -3.62 19.04
CA GLY A 373 4.62 -2.91 19.93
C GLY A 373 4.33 -1.47 19.46
N TRP A 374 5.35 -0.76 18.97
CA TRP A 374 5.19 0.60 18.43
C TRP A 374 4.32 0.62 17.18
N ILE A 375 4.57 -0.27 16.23
CA ILE A 375 3.78 -0.36 14.98
C ILE A 375 2.35 -0.79 15.30
N ALA A 376 2.17 -1.75 16.21
CA ALA A 376 0.86 -2.19 16.66
C ALA A 376 0.06 -1.04 17.30
N ALA A 377 0.69 -0.21 18.14
CA ALA A 377 0.05 0.96 18.74
C ALA A 377 -0.40 1.98 17.67
N CYS A 378 0.44 2.24 16.66
CA CYS A 378 0.07 3.13 15.55
C CYS A 378 -1.15 2.59 14.79
N CYS A 379 -1.16 1.29 14.47
CA CYS A 379 -2.29 0.67 13.78
C CYS A 379 -3.56 0.71 14.63
N ALA A 380 -3.47 0.47 15.94
CA ALA A 380 -4.61 0.58 16.84
C ALA A 380 -5.20 2.00 16.86
N VAL A 381 -4.36 3.04 16.88
CA VAL A 381 -4.81 4.44 16.77
C VAL A 381 -5.54 4.68 15.44
N ILE A 382 -5.03 4.16 14.33
CA ILE A 382 -5.69 4.24 13.02
C ILE A 382 -7.05 3.54 13.06
N THR A 383 -7.12 2.33 13.61
CA THR A 383 -8.38 1.57 13.72
C THR A 383 -9.40 2.32 14.56
N VAL A 384 -9.00 2.93 15.67
CA VAL A 384 -9.91 3.75 16.49
C VAL A 384 -10.38 4.98 15.71
N ALA A 385 -9.47 5.69 15.03
CA ALA A 385 -9.82 6.84 14.20
C ALA A 385 -10.78 6.46 13.06
N LEU A 386 -10.59 5.30 12.45
CA LEU A 386 -11.47 4.71 11.45
C LEU A 386 -12.88 4.49 12.03
N LEU A 387 -13.01 3.79 13.16
CA LEU A 387 -14.31 3.52 13.78
C LEU A 387 -15.01 4.82 14.21
N VAL A 388 -14.28 5.77 14.78
CA VAL A 388 -14.83 7.09 15.15
C VAL A 388 -15.25 7.87 13.90
N GLY A 389 -14.44 7.86 12.85
CA GLY A 389 -14.75 8.47 11.56
C GLY A 389 -16.03 7.92 10.95
N LEU A 390 -16.23 6.60 11.02
CA LEU A 390 -17.45 5.93 10.55
C LEU A 390 -18.67 6.34 11.38
N VAL A 391 -18.61 6.24 12.71
CA VAL A 391 -19.73 6.60 13.60
C VAL A 391 -20.09 8.08 13.50
N ARG A 392 -19.11 8.96 13.27
CA ARG A 392 -19.31 10.40 13.11
C ARG A 392 -19.58 10.83 11.67
N LYS A 393 -19.59 9.89 10.71
CA LYS A 393 -19.68 10.16 9.26
C LYS A 393 -18.69 11.25 8.82
N ASN A 394 -17.47 11.21 9.37
CA ASN A 394 -16.46 12.22 9.16
C ASN A 394 -15.12 11.58 8.76
N ASP A 395 -14.92 11.43 7.46
CA ASP A 395 -13.70 10.89 6.85
C ASP A 395 -12.44 11.70 7.19
N PHE A 396 -12.58 12.99 7.55
CA PHE A 396 -11.43 13.83 7.90
C PHE A 396 -10.70 13.33 9.14
N ILE A 397 -11.39 12.68 10.07
CA ILE A 397 -10.78 12.11 11.28
C ILE A 397 -9.73 11.08 10.86
N VAL A 398 -10.11 10.17 9.98
CA VAL A 398 -9.22 9.10 9.47
C VAL A 398 -8.06 9.71 8.70
N LEU A 399 -8.34 10.66 7.80
CA LEU A 399 -7.32 11.31 6.98
C LEU A 399 -6.29 12.06 7.85
N LEU A 400 -6.76 12.85 8.82
CA LEU A 400 -5.88 13.62 9.71
C LEU A 400 -5.04 12.69 10.58
N THR A 401 -5.60 11.59 11.09
CA THR A 401 -4.84 10.59 11.85
C THR A 401 -3.77 9.93 10.97
N CYS A 402 -4.09 9.55 9.73
CA CYS A 402 -3.12 8.97 8.81
C CYS A 402 -1.97 9.95 8.51
N ILE A 403 -2.30 11.21 8.21
CA ILE A 403 -1.31 12.29 8.02
C ILE A 403 -0.46 12.49 9.28
N GLY A 404 -1.08 12.50 10.45
CA GLY A 404 -0.40 12.66 11.74
C GLY A 404 0.60 11.54 12.02
N ILE A 405 0.24 10.28 11.74
CA ILE A 405 1.13 9.13 11.90
C ILE A 405 2.27 9.17 10.89
N VAL A 406 1.99 9.51 9.63
CA VAL A 406 3.04 9.70 8.62
C VAL A 406 3.99 10.82 9.02
N ALA A 407 3.46 11.96 9.49
CA ALA A 407 4.26 13.08 9.99
C ALA A 407 5.10 12.68 11.22
N MET A 408 4.56 11.85 12.12
CA MET A 408 5.30 11.30 13.25
C MET A 408 6.45 10.39 12.81
N PHE A 409 6.23 9.49 11.85
CA PHE A 409 7.31 8.65 11.29
C PHE A 409 8.41 9.48 10.63
N ILE A 410 8.01 10.57 9.97
CA ILE A 410 8.93 11.54 9.39
C ILE A 410 9.73 12.26 10.48
N ALA A 411 9.07 12.80 11.52
CA ALA A 411 9.69 13.60 12.58
C ALA A 411 10.64 12.77 13.46
N THR A 412 10.25 11.53 13.78
CA THR A 412 11.06 10.57 14.54
C THR A 412 12.28 10.09 13.75
N GLY A 413 12.37 10.39 12.46
CA GLY A 413 13.49 9.98 11.62
C GLY A 413 13.45 8.50 11.24
N ALA A 414 12.31 7.81 11.41
CA ALA A 414 12.11 6.46 10.88
C ALA A 414 12.19 6.44 9.35
N PHE A 415 11.84 7.56 8.70
CA PHE A 415 12.05 7.83 7.27
C PHE A 415 13.46 8.36 6.94
N GLY A 416 14.36 8.59 7.90
CA GLY A 416 15.65 9.22 7.65
C GLY A 416 15.52 10.73 7.36
N ARG A 417 16.00 11.58 8.28
CA ARG A 417 15.91 13.05 8.17
C ARG A 417 16.52 13.62 6.87
N ALA A 418 17.53 12.94 6.31
CA ALA A 418 18.19 13.33 5.07
C ALA A 418 17.30 13.17 3.82
N GLU A 419 16.42 12.17 3.80
CA GLU A 419 15.57 11.83 2.66
C GLU A 419 14.40 12.80 2.53
N LEU A 420 13.84 13.22 3.67
CA LEU A 420 12.80 14.25 3.72
C LEU A 420 13.32 15.62 3.25
N PHE A 421 14.56 15.96 3.63
CA PHE A 421 15.21 17.19 3.19
C PHE A 421 15.49 17.19 1.68
N LEU A 422 15.85 16.03 1.12
CA LEU A 422 16.00 15.79 -0.31
C LEU A 422 14.68 15.95 -1.10
N VAL A 423 13.57 15.42 -0.58
CA VAL A 423 12.24 15.61 -1.20
C VAL A 423 11.84 17.08 -1.16
N GLY A 424 12.05 17.75 -0.02
CA GLY A 424 11.74 19.17 0.15
C GLY A 424 12.55 20.08 -0.79
N THR A 425 13.82 19.77 -1.04
CA THR A 425 14.67 20.53 -1.97
C THR A 425 14.25 20.31 -3.43
N ARG A 426 13.85 19.09 -3.83
CA ARG A 426 13.29 18.83 -5.17
C ARG A 426 11.92 19.47 -5.39
N LEU A 427 11.02 19.42 -4.40
CA LEU A 427 9.70 20.07 -4.48
C LEU A 427 9.83 21.60 -4.57
N ARG A 428 10.77 22.21 -3.84
CA ARG A 428 11.08 23.65 -3.98
C ARG A 428 11.70 23.99 -5.35
N GLY A 429 12.50 23.08 -5.92
CA GLY A 429 12.99 23.20 -7.29
C GLY A 429 11.86 23.17 -8.32
N PHE A 430 10.91 22.25 -8.18
CA PHE A 430 9.73 22.14 -9.05
C PHE A 430 8.78 23.34 -8.90
N GLY A 431 8.53 23.78 -7.67
CA GLY A 431 7.76 24.99 -7.38
C GLY A 431 8.40 26.25 -7.97
N ARG A 432 9.74 26.37 -7.95
CA ARG A 432 10.45 27.47 -8.64
C ARG A 432 10.28 27.43 -10.16
N VAL A 433 10.18 26.24 -10.77
CA VAL A 433 9.93 26.10 -12.22
C VAL A 433 8.49 26.49 -12.57
N LEU A 434 7.52 26.14 -11.74
CA LEU A 434 6.10 26.50 -11.93
C LEU A 434 5.84 28.01 -11.75
N VAL A 435 6.57 28.67 -10.85
CA VAL A 435 6.45 30.12 -10.59
C VAL A 435 7.39 30.95 -11.48
N SER A 436 8.32 30.31 -12.21
CA SER A 436 9.26 30.98 -13.13
C SER A 436 8.63 31.83 -14.24
N PRO A 437 7.39 31.59 -14.73
CA PRO A 437 6.76 32.47 -15.71
C PRO A 437 6.33 33.83 -15.14
N LEU A 438 6.18 33.93 -13.81
CA LEU A 438 5.65 35.13 -13.13
C LEU A 438 6.73 36.13 -12.71
N PHE A 439 8.01 35.72 -12.68
CA PHE A 439 9.13 36.58 -12.29
C PHE A 439 10.33 36.37 -13.24
N PRO A 440 10.38 37.07 -14.39
CA PRO A 440 11.53 37.00 -15.27
C PRO A 440 12.73 37.68 -14.60
N ARG A 441 13.70 36.89 -14.13
CA ARG A 441 14.99 37.42 -13.66
C ARG A 441 16.02 37.43 -14.78
N ARG A 442 16.55 38.62 -15.04
CA ARG A 442 17.84 38.84 -15.72
C ARG A 442 18.98 38.29 -14.84
N GLY A 443 19.72 37.30 -15.34
CA GLY A 443 21.19 37.27 -15.22
C GLY A 443 21.89 36.71 -13.96
N ALA A 444 21.24 36.06 -12.99
CA ALA A 444 21.96 35.51 -11.83
C ALA A 444 22.21 33.99 -11.96
N ALA A 445 23.46 33.55 -11.80
CA ALA A 445 23.82 32.14 -11.64
C ALA A 445 23.21 31.58 -10.34
N TRP A 446 22.81 30.31 -10.34
CA TRP A 446 22.24 29.66 -9.15
C TRP A 446 23.12 28.50 -8.66
N GLN A 447 23.19 28.36 -7.32
CA GLN A 447 23.95 27.33 -6.64
C GLN A 447 23.01 26.51 -5.75
N THR A 448 23.23 25.20 -5.68
CA THR A 448 22.64 24.30 -4.70
C THR A 448 23.72 23.32 -4.23
N SER A 449 24.20 23.46 -3.00
CA SER A 449 25.00 22.42 -2.32
C SER A 449 24.13 21.65 -1.33
N LEU A 450 24.32 20.34 -1.23
CA LEU A 450 23.49 19.45 -0.44
C LEU A 450 24.35 18.36 0.22
N ARG A 451 24.52 18.45 1.54
CA ARG A 451 25.17 17.42 2.35
C ARG A 451 24.15 16.36 2.75
N LEU A 452 24.35 15.12 2.31
CA LEU A 452 23.43 13.99 2.53
C LEU A 452 23.75 13.21 3.81
N GLN A 453 25.02 13.12 4.19
CA GLN A 453 25.46 12.39 5.37
C GLN A 453 26.84 12.89 5.82
N GLY A 454 27.09 12.89 7.13
CA GLY A 454 28.40 13.18 7.73
C GLY A 454 28.62 14.61 8.24
N ASN A 455 29.83 14.92 8.73
CA ASN A 455 30.17 16.15 9.48
C ASN A 455 31.29 16.99 8.85
N ARG A 456 31.88 16.52 7.75
CA ARG A 456 33.02 17.18 7.09
C ARG A 456 32.60 18.45 6.33
N GLN A 457 33.53 19.41 6.22
CA GLN A 457 33.30 20.74 5.64
C GLN A 457 33.39 20.73 4.10
N TRP A 458 32.59 19.90 3.44
CA TRP A 458 32.53 19.78 1.98
C TRP A 458 32.19 21.09 1.26
N ASP A 459 31.54 22.03 1.94
CA ASP A 459 31.19 23.34 1.40
C ASP A 459 32.42 24.22 1.09
N LEU A 460 33.53 24.06 1.82
CA LEU A 460 34.79 24.76 1.53
C LEU A 460 35.41 24.27 0.21
N LEU A 461 35.34 22.96 -0.03
CA LEU A 461 35.76 22.35 -1.30
C LEU A 461 34.88 22.84 -2.46
N TRP A 462 33.57 22.89 -2.24
CA TRP A 462 32.61 23.31 -3.26
C TRP A 462 32.75 24.79 -3.64
N ASN A 463 32.99 25.68 -2.68
CA ASN A 463 33.20 27.11 -2.96
C ASN A 463 34.42 27.35 -3.86
N THR A 464 35.46 26.50 -3.77
CA THR A 464 36.64 26.57 -4.63
C THR A 464 36.28 26.33 -6.11
N PHE A 465 35.33 25.43 -6.38
CA PHE A 465 34.83 25.18 -7.74
C PHE A 465 34.02 26.35 -8.28
N ILE A 466 33.24 27.02 -7.42
CA ILE A 466 32.40 28.14 -7.84
C ILE A 466 33.23 29.38 -8.18
N GLU A 467 34.23 29.71 -7.37
CA GLU A 467 35.15 30.81 -7.67
C GLU A 467 35.89 30.60 -9.00
N SER A 468 36.11 29.34 -9.37
CA SER A 468 36.75 28.96 -10.62
C SER A 468 35.76 28.87 -11.80
N ALA A 469 34.47 28.69 -11.53
CA ALA A 469 33.42 28.59 -12.53
C ALA A 469 33.23 29.87 -13.34
N ASP A 470 33.37 31.02 -12.67
CA ASP A 470 33.27 32.32 -13.33
C ASP A 470 34.47 32.62 -14.24
N LYS A 471 35.67 32.12 -13.89
CA LYS A 471 36.89 32.31 -14.68
C LYS A 471 36.92 31.48 -15.97
N LEU A 472 36.26 30.31 -15.97
CA LEU A 472 36.26 29.35 -17.07
C LEU A 472 34.99 29.38 -17.95
N ASP A 473 34.15 30.42 -17.80
CA ASP A 473 32.85 30.57 -18.47
C ASP A 473 32.00 29.27 -18.47
N LEU A 474 31.96 28.59 -17.31
CA LEU A 474 31.23 27.33 -17.20
C LEU A 474 29.72 27.57 -17.21
N LEU A 475 28.98 26.60 -17.74
CA LEU A 475 27.51 26.61 -17.76
C LEU A 475 26.93 25.78 -16.61
N ARG A 476 27.56 24.66 -16.28
CA ARG A 476 27.08 23.74 -15.24
C ARG A 476 28.24 22.96 -14.63
N ILE A 477 28.27 22.90 -13.30
CA ILE A 477 29.13 21.99 -12.54
C ILE A 477 28.23 21.14 -11.64
N ARG A 478 28.46 19.83 -11.61
CA ARG A 478 27.84 18.92 -10.64
C ARG A 478 28.94 18.08 -9.98
N LEU A 479 28.91 18.03 -8.66
CA LEU A 479 29.79 17.21 -7.82
C LEU A 479 28.93 16.19 -7.08
N ASP A 480 29.16 14.91 -7.34
CA ASP A 480 28.47 13.80 -6.69
C ASP A 480 29.50 12.95 -5.92
N LEU A 481 29.50 13.06 -4.59
CA LEU A 481 30.34 12.27 -3.68
C LEU A 481 29.51 11.24 -2.92
N ASN A 482 29.98 10.00 -2.87
CA ASN A 482 29.33 8.91 -2.14
C ASN A 482 30.39 8.01 -1.49
N LEU A 483 30.58 8.19 -0.18
CA LEU A 483 31.59 7.53 0.63
C LEU A 483 30.91 6.65 1.70
N PRO A 484 30.42 5.45 1.32
CA PRO A 484 29.66 4.60 2.22
C PRO A 484 30.46 4.07 3.41
N THR A 485 31.77 3.85 3.26
CA THR A 485 32.68 3.44 4.35
C THR A 485 32.82 4.51 5.43
N MET A 486 32.74 5.78 5.05
CA MET A 486 32.85 6.95 5.94
C MET A 486 31.49 7.46 6.42
N HIS A 487 30.38 6.88 5.95
CA HIS A 487 29.03 7.42 6.18
C HIS A 487 28.89 8.89 5.72
N GLU A 488 29.57 9.26 4.63
CA GLU A 488 29.60 10.62 4.08
C GLU A 488 28.99 10.61 2.67
N ALA A 489 28.11 11.56 2.37
CA ALA A 489 27.56 11.73 1.03
C ALA A 489 27.29 13.23 0.79
N TYR A 490 27.67 13.73 -0.39
CA TYR A 490 27.58 15.15 -0.71
C TYR A 490 27.26 15.34 -2.20
N HIS A 491 26.26 16.16 -2.49
CA HIS A 491 25.83 16.47 -3.86
C HIS A 491 25.74 17.98 -4.01
N ALA A 492 26.41 18.54 -5.02
CA ALA A 492 26.34 19.96 -5.28
C ALA A 492 26.20 20.24 -6.77
N THR A 493 25.44 21.26 -7.12
CA THR A 493 25.20 21.69 -8.49
C THR A 493 25.24 23.20 -8.57
N TRP A 494 25.96 23.72 -9.55
CA TRP A 494 26.01 25.14 -9.91
C TRP A 494 25.64 25.25 -11.37
N GLU A 495 24.73 26.17 -11.72
CA GLU A 495 24.34 26.40 -13.12
C GLU A 495 24.20 27.89 -13.43
N ARG A 496 24.56 28.25 -14.67
CA ARG A 496 24.35 29.57 -15.25
C ARG A 496 23.31 29.46 -16.38
N PRO A 497 22.29 30.35 -16.45
CA PRO A 497 21.34 30.33 -17.55
C PRO A 497 22.05 30.60 -18.88
N ALA A 498 21.97 29.65 -19.82
CA ALA A 498 22.57 29.78 -21.13
C ALA A 498 21.82 30.83 -21.98
N GLY A 499 22.54 31.81 -22.52
CA GLY A 499 22.01 32.76 -23.50
C GLY A 499 22.08 32.20 -24.91
N SER A 500 20.98 32.30 -25.66
CA SER A 500 20.84 31.96 -27.10
C SER A 500 21.05 30.49 -27.52
N ARG A 501 20.41 30.11 -28.63
CA ARG A 501 20.04 28.74 -29.03
C ARG A 501 21.14 27.96 -29.76
N ASN A 502 22.35 28.51 -29.91
CA ASN A 502 23.40 27.96 -30.80
C ASN A 502 24.85 28.00 -30.24
N ASP A 503 25.02 27.87 -28.92
CA ASP A 503 26.35 27.70 -28.32
C ASP A 503 26.81 26.24 -28.40
N TYR A 504 27.97 25.99 -29.01
CA TYR A 504 28.67 24.71 -28.88
C TYR A 504 29.13 24.52 -27.43
N ARG A 505 28.82 23.35 -26.86
CA ARG A 505 29.12 23.02 -25.46
C ARG A 505 30.01 21.80 -25.40
N TRP A 506 30.98 21.83 -24.50
CA TRP A 506 31.74 20.65 -24.15
C TRP A 506 31.23 20.10 -22.81
N HIS A 507 31.34 18.79 -22.65
CA HIS A 507 30.96 18.06 -21.45
C HIS A 507 32.08 17.12 -21.06
N VAL A 508 32.47 17.15 -19.79
CA VAL A 508 33.51 16.27 -19.25
C VAL A 508 32.99 15.66 -17.95
N GLU A 509 33.20 14.35 -17.81
CA GLU A 509 32.99 13.61 -16.58
C GLU A 509 34.35 13.17 -16.04
N ILE A 510 34.71 13.62 -14.84
CA ILE A 510 35.94 13.23 -14.15
C ILE A 510 35.59 12.34 -12.96
N PRO A 511 35.99 11.06 -12.97
CA PRO A 511 35.86 10.20 -11.80
C PRO A 511 36.83 10.64 -10.71
N LEU A 512 36.34 10.78 -9.48
CA LEU A 512 37.17 11.05 -8.31
C LEU A 512 37.61 9.74 -7.69
N MET A 513 38.93 9.53 -7.62
CA MET A 513 39.53 8.28 -7.20
C MET A 513 40.49 8.51 -6.02
N GLN A 514 40.45 7.63 -5.02
CA GLN A 514 41.46 7.60 -3.95
C GLN A 514 41.96 6.18 -3.74
N ARG A 515 43.28 5.98 -3.84
CA ARG A 515 43.92 4.64 -3.76
C ARG A 515 43.22 3.58 -4.65
N GLN A 516 42.82 3.98 -5.86
CA GLN A 516 42.07 3.18 -6.85
C GLN A 516 40.61 2.84 -6.50
N LEU A 517 40.03 3.44 -5.45
CA LEU A 517 38.60 3.33 -5.13
C LEU A 517 37.83 4.57 -5.66
N PRO A 518 36.71 4.39 -6.40
CA PRO A 518 35.87 5.49 -6.85
C PRO A 518 35.10 6.11 -5.69
N MET A 519 35.32 7.40 -5.45
CA MET A 519 34.70 8.19 -4.37
C MET A 519 33.53 9.05 -4.84
N GLY A 520 33.46 9.30 -6.15
CA GLY A 520 32.45 10.17 -6.73
C GLY A 520 32.73 10.53 -8.18
N LEU A 521 31.93 11.44 -8.71
CA LEU A 521 32.04 11.95 -10.07
C LEU A 521 31.86 13.45 -10.08
N ILE A 522 32.69 14.14 -10.86
CA ILE A 522 32.48 15.54 -11.22
C ILE A 522 32.02 15.60 -12.67
N ARG A 523 30.94 16.32 -12.92
CA ARG A 523 30.45 16.62 -14.26
C ARG A 523 30.56 18.11 -14.50
N VAL A 524 31.28 18.50 -15.54
CA VAL A 524 31.42 19.90 -15.94
C VAL A 524 30.92 20.09 -17.36
N THR A 525 30.21 21.18 -17.58
CA THR A 525 29.74 21.63 -18.89
C THR A 525 30.13 23.07 -19.08
N GLY A 526 30.90 23.36 -20.13
CA GLY A 526 31.33 24.70 -20.50
C GLY A 526 30.89 25.08 -21.91
N ARG A 527 31.08 26.35 -22.26
CA ARG A 527 30.95 26.85 -23.64
C ARG A 527 32.27 26.63 -24.36
N CYS A 528 32.23 26.23 -25.62
CA CYS A 528 33.41 26.32 -26.47
C CYS A 528 33.62 27.79 -26.86
N GLY A 529 34.69 28.41 -26.38
CA GLY A 529 35.12 29.71 -26.89
C GLY A 529 35.69 29.62 -28.32
N GLN A 530 36.14 30.76 -28.88
CA GLN A 530 36.89 30.78 -30.15
C GLN A 530 38.33 30.20 -30.03
N GLY A 531 38.73 29.76 -28.83
CA GLY A 531 40.01 29.09 -28.57
C GLY A 531 39.96 27.59 -28.80
N SER A 532 41.12 26.93 -28.81
CA SER A 532 41.20 25.46 -28.91
C SER A 532 40.61 24.82 -27.64
N SER A 533 39.61 23.95 -27.78
CA SER A 533 38.98 23.21 -26.68
C SER A 533 39.98 22.47 -25.76
N CYS A 534 41.19 22.18 -26.26
CA CYS A 534 42.28 21.58 -25.51
C CYS A 534 42.82 22.48 -24.38
N ALA A 535 42.81 23.81 -24.57
CA ALA A 535 43.31 24.75 -23.56
C ALA A 535 42.33 24.92 -22.38
N GLU A 536 41.02 24.95 -22.68
CA GLU A 536 39.96 24.97 -21.67
C GLU A 536 39.94 23.67 -20.84
N MET A 537 40.18 22.53 -21.51
CA MET A 537 40.27 21.22 -20.86
C MET A 537 41.52 21.09 -19.97
N GLN A 538 42.64 21.71 -20.37
CA GLN A 538 43.86 21.74 -19.56
C GLN A 538 43.70 22.63 -18.32
N GLN A 539 43.10 23.81 -18.45
CA GLN A 539 42.78 24.66 -17.30
C GLN A 539 41.82 23.99 -16.32
N LEU A 540 40.90 23.15 -16.81
CA LEU A 540 40.03 22.37 -15.96
C LEU A 540 40.79 21.25 -15.22
N LEU A 541 41.73 20.58 -15.88
CA LEU A 541 42.60 19.58 -15.22
C LEU A 541 43.48 20.22 -14.13
N ASP A 542 44.01 21.41 -14.39
CA ASP A 542 44.82 22.18 -13.43
C ASP A 542 44.01 22.58 -12.17
N LEU A 543 42.68 22.70 -12.27
CA LEU A 543 41.79 22.93 -11.11
C LEU A 543 41.46 21.65 -10.33
N ILE A 544 41.50 20.49 -10.99
CA ILE A 544 41.17 19.21 -10.37
C ILE A 544 42.31 18.73 -9.47
N GLU A 545 43.55 19.02 -9.81
CA GLU A 545 44.71 18.57 -9.03
C GLU A 545 44.75 19.17 -7.59
N PRO A 546 44.59 20.50 -7.38
CA PRO A 546 44.42 21.08 -6.04
C PRO A 546 43.18 20.56 -5.32
N PHE A 547 42.12 20.26 -6.08
CA PHE A 547 40.89 19.70 -5.53
C PHE A 547 41.10 18.28 -4.99
N GLU A 548 41.76 17.40 -5.75
CA GLU A 548 42.10 16.05 -5.31
C GLU A 548 42.99 16.08 -4.06
N GLN A 549 43.93 17.02 -3.98
CA GLN A 549 44.78 17.18 -2.80
C GLN A 549 43.98 17.57 -1.55
N ARG A 550 43.04 18.51 -1.66
CA ARG A 550 42.16 18.90 -0.55
C ARG A 550 41.13 17.83 -0.21
N LEU A 551 40.62 17.11 -1.21
CA LEU A 551 39.78 15.93 -1.06
C LEU A 551 40.52 14.86 -0.26
N ARG A 552 41.79 14.59 -0.60
CA ARG A 552 42.65 13.68 0.16
C ARG A 552 42.83 14.15 1.60
N ALA A 553 43.11 15.43 1.84
CA ALA A 553 43.25 15.97 3.20
C ALA A 553 41.96 15.76 4.03
N LEU A 554 40.80 16.09 3.48
CA LEU A 554 39.52 15.91 4.15
C LEU A 554 39.12 14.45 4.35
N VAL A 555 39.64 13.51 3.56
CA VAL A 555 39.43 12.07 3.75
C VAL A 555 40.48 11.43 4.66
N LEU A 556 41.69 12.01 4.78
CA LEU A 556 42.82 11.49 5.56
C LEU A 556 42.94 12.06 6.98
N ASP A 557 42.19 13.11 7.35
CA ASP A 557 42.18 13.68 8.71
C ASP A 557 41.74 12.69 9.82
N ASP A 558 41.47 11.42 9.51
CA ASP A 558 41.25 10.32 10.47
C ASP A 558 41.81 8.95 10.00
N ALA A 559 42.98 8.91 9.33
CA ALA A 559 43.69 7.63 9.15
C ALA A 559 44.45 7.22 10.41
#